data_AF-A0A2A9DZV9-F1
#
_entry.id   AF-A0A2A9DZV9-F1
#
_cell.length_a   1.000
_cell.length_b   1.000
_cell.length_c   1.000
_cell.angle_alpha   90.00
_cell.angle_beta   90.00
_cell.angle_gamma   90.00
#
_symmetry.space_group_name_H-M   'P 1'
#
loop_
_entity.id
_entity.type
_entity.pdbx_description
1 polymer ?
#
loop_
_entity_poly.entity_id
_entity_poly.type
_entity_poly.pdbx_seq_one_letter_code
_entity_poly.pdbx_strand_id
1 'polypeptide(L)'
;MFGNLVVMTSASQGNPTTAWGYGLATIASDGTVLDTWFPSPQLGSIPENREKWIAPAELEQLAVPDPRRAVSVDIVTIESDLEQPISSTSDAYLRLHLLSHLLVRPNTISLDGIFGHLPVVAWTNAGPMLPGDFERMRPALLRQGIHAVSLDKFPRLTDYVLPERVRIGDASRVRLGAHLAPGTTVMHEGFVNYNAGTLGSSMVEGRISQGVVVGDGSDIGGGASIMGTLSGGGSQRITIGERALLGANSGIGISLGDDSVVEAGLYITAGTKITVIDPGSTETRSVKAVELSGMPALLFRRNSVSGGVEVLPRSGSGVTLNDALHV
;
A
#
# COMPACT_ATOMS: atom_id res chain seq x y z
N MET A 1 -35.90 35.17 -26.37
CA MET A 1 -35.72 34.27 -25.21
C MET A 1 -34.32 33.70 -25.29
N PHE A 2 -33.38 34.31 -24.57
CA PHE A 2 -32.03 33.78 -24.41
C PHE A 2 -32.03 32.94 -23.13
N GLY A 3 -31.72 31.65 -23.25
CA GLY A 3 -31.65 30.72 -22.13
C GLY A 3 -30.35 30.89 -21.37
N ASN A 4 -30.45 31.19 -20.07
CA ASN A 4 -29.33 31.25 -19.15
C ASN A 4 -28.68 29.87 -19.00
N LEU A 5 -27.41 29.76 -19.39
CA LEU A 5 -26.54 28.66 -19.03
C LEU A 5 -26.07 28.89 -17.58
N VAL A 6 -26.67 28.17 -16.62
CA VAL A 6 -26.16 28.14 -15.24
C VAL A 6 -24.88 27.32 -15.25
N VAL A 7 -23.75 28.01 -15.12
CA VAL A 7 -22.46 27.40 -14.80
C VAL A 7 -22.57 26.85 -13.38
N MET A 8 -22.71 25.54 -13.24
CA MET A 8 -22.50 24.87 -11.96
C MET A 8 -21.01 24.98 -11.61
N THR A 9 -20.70 25.88 -10.70
CA THR A 9 -19.43 25.93 -10.01
C THR A 9 -19.29 24.66 -9.17
N SER A 10 -18.32 23.81 -9.50
CA SER A 10 -17.94 22.66 -8.66
C SER A 10 -17.34 23.20 -7.36
N ALA A 11 -18.14 23.21 -6.29
CA ALA A 11 -17.61 23.33 -4.95
C ALA A 11 -16.67 22.14 -4.69
N SER A 12 -15.44 22.42 -4.26
CA SER A 12 -14.54 21.42 -3.69
C SER A 12 -15.16 20.87 -2.41
N GLN A 13 -16.01 19.86 -2.52
CA GLN A 13 -16.34 19.03 -1.36
C GLN A 13 -15.04 18.39 -0.90
N GLY A 14 -14.58 18.75 0.29
CA GLY A 14 -13.42 18.10 0.92
C GLY A 14 -13.64 16.59 0.95
N ASN A 15 -12.55 15.82 0.90
CA ASN A 15 -12.64 14.38 1.08
C ASN A 15 -13.37 14.09 2.40
N PRO A 16 -14.34 13.15 2.42
CA PRO A 16 -15.02 12.78 3.65
C PRO A 16 -14.00 12.40 4.73
N THR A 17 -14.11 13.03 5.91
CA THR A 17 -13.25 12.74 7.06
C THR A 17 -13.76 11.57 7.88
N THR A 18 -14.96 11.05 7.58
CA THR A 18 -15.53 9.88 8.23
C THR A 18 -15.70 8.73 7.23
N ALA A 19 -15.76 7.51 7.77
CA ALA A 19 -16.13 6.32 7.02
C ALA A 19 -16.84 5.34 7.94
N TRP A 20 -17.58 4.40 7.36
CA TRP A 20 -18.29 3.39 8.11
C TRP A 20 -18.45 2.08 7.33
N GLY A 21 -18.85 1.02 8.03
CA GLY A 21 -19.19 -0.25 7.40
C GLY A 21 -19.85 -1.23 8.37
N TYR A 22 -20.73 -2.06 7.81
CA TYR A 22 -21.15 -3.31 8.43
C TYR A 22 -20.07 -4.37 8.17
N GLY A 23 -19.71 -5.14 9.19
CA GLY A 23 -18.69 -6.16 9.07
C GLY A 23 -18.94 -7.37 9.96
N LEU A 24 -18.12 -8.39 9.74
CA LEU A 24 -18.08 -9.61 10.53
C LEU A 24 -16.74 -9.66 11.26
N ALA A 25 -16.77 -9.60 12.58
CA ALA A 25 -15.58 -9.67 13.43
C ALA A 25 -15.38 -11.11 13.91
N THR A 26 -14.20 -11.70 13.63
CA THR A 26 -13.85 -12.98 14.25
C THR A 26 -13.26 -12.72 15.63
N ILE A 27 -13.86 -13.31 16.66
CA ILE A 27 -13.52 -13.07 18.06
C ILE A 27 -13.03 -14.37 18.69
N ALA A 28 -11.86 -14.33 19.30
CA ALA A 28 -11.31 -15.45 20.02
C ALA A 28 -12.01 -15.69 21.36
N SER A 29 -11.79 -16.87 21.94
CA SER A 29 -12.41 -17.26 23.22
C SER A 29 -12.10 -16.33 24.40
N ASP A 30 -11.00 -15.56 24.34
CA ASP A 30 -10.62 -14.57 25.35
C ASP A 30 -11.18 -13.16 25.09
N GLY A 31 -12.00 -12.99 24.06
CA GLY A 31 -12.59 -11.71 23.64
C GLY A 31 -11.71 -10.89 22.68
N THR A 32 -10.52 -11.38 22.30
CA THR A 32 -9.67 -10.70 21.31
C THR A 32 -10.34 -10.72 19.93
N VAL A 33 -10.59 -9.54 19.36
CA VAL A 33 -10.96 -9.39 17.95
C VAL A 33 -9.72 -9.71 17.10
N LEU A 34 -9.76 -10.78 16.32
CA LEU A 34 -8.64 -11.21 15.48
C LEU A 34 -8.62 -10.46 14.14
N ASP A 35 -9.80 -10.32 13.55
CA ASP A 35 -10.01 -9.60 12.31
C ASP A 35 -11.42 -9.01 12.21
N THR A 36 -11.65 -8.21 11.17
CA THR A 36 -13.00 -7.80 10.78
C THR A 36 -13.07 -7.68 9.27
N TRP A 37 -14.01 -8.38 8.64
CA TRP A 37 -14.27 -8.26 7.21
C TRP A 37 -15.39 -7.25 6.96
N PHE A 38 -15.15 -6.27 6.07
CA PHE A 38 -16.12 -5.28 5.63
C PHE A 38 -16.41 -5.49 4.14
N PRO A 39 -17.58 -6.04 3.75
CA PRO A 39 -17.88 -6.32 2.35
C PRO A 39 -18.03 -5.06 1.50
N SER A 40 -18.61 -4.00 2.08
CA SER A 40 -18.98 -2.76 1.39
C SER A 40 -18.74 -1.54 2.27
N PRO A 41 -17.48 -1.23 2.66
CA PRO A 41 -17.18 -0.02 3.41
C PRO A 41 -17.56 1.23 2.62
N GLN A 42 -17.93 2.31 3.30
CA GLN A 42 -18.41 3.56 2.69
C GLN A 42 -17.72 4.76 3.32
N LEU A 43 -17.54 5.82 2.53
CA LEU A 43 -17.12 7.12 3.04
C LEU A 43 -18.33 7.92 3.56
N GLY A 44 -18.09 8.83 4.49
CA GLY A 44 -19.10 9.61 5.20
C GLY A 44 -19.55 8.96 6.52
N SER A 45 -20.59 9.52 7.12
CA SER A 45 -21.23 8.97 8.31
C SER A 45 -22.31 7.94 7.94
N ILE A 46 -22.71 7.13 8.91
CA ILE A 46 -23.86 6.22 8.75
C ILE A 46 -25.10 7.06 8.37
N PRO A 47 -25.81 6.72 7.26
CA PRO A 47 -27.03 7.41 6.88
C PRO A 47 -28.09 7.38 7.98
N GLU A 48 -28.84 8.46 8.17
CA GLU A 48 -29.89 8.57 9.22
C GLU A 48 -30.97 7.48 9.13
N ASN A 49 -31.21 6.94 7.94
CA ASN A 49 -32.17 5.86 7.70
C ASN A 49 -31.58 4.45 7.93
N ARG A 50 -30.35 4.34 8.40
CA ARG A 50 -29.72 3.07 8.78
C ARG A 50 -29.50 3.01 10.28
N GLU A 51 -30.02 1.97 10.90
CA GLU A 51 -29.74 1.70 12.30
C GLU A 51 -28.38 1.01 12.44
N LYS A 52 -27.55 1.52 13.34
CA LYS A 52 -26.24 0.96 13.67
C LYS A 52 -26.32 -0.51 14.11
N TRP A 53 -27.45 -0.91 14.70
CA TRP A 53 -27.65 -2.24 15.29
C TRP A 53 -28.36 -3.23 14.36
N ILE A 54 -28.86 -2.77 13.21
CA ILE A 54 -29.55 -3.61 12.23
C ILE A 54 -28.64 -3.75 11.02
N ALA A 55 -27.95 -4.88 10.93
CA ALA A 55 -27.11 -5.19 9.78
C ALA A 55 -27.93 -5.85 8.66
N PRO A 56 -27.40 -5.86 7.42
CA PRO A 56 -28.00 -6.64 6.34
C PRO A 56 -28.19 -8.12 6.74
N ALA A 57 -29.36 -8.68 6.42
CA ALA A 57 -29.72 -10.06 6.77
C ALA A 57 -28.72 -11.09 6.21
N GLU A 58 -28.06 -10.78 5.10
CA GLU A 58 -27.03 -11.61 4.49
C GLU A 58 -25.79 -11.75 5.40
N LEU A 59 -25.47 -10.73 6.22
CA LEU A 59 -24.37 -10.81 7.19
C LEU A 59 -24.80 -11.54 8.46
N GLU A 60 -26.04 -11.37 8.91
CA GLU A 60 -26.58 -12.07 10.08
C GLU A 60 -26.46 -13.59 9.96
N GLN A 61 -26.72 -14.13 8.77
CA GLN A 61 -26.62 -15.57 8.52
C GLN A 61 -25.19 -16.12 8.57
N LEU A 62 -24.19 -15.25 8.45
CA LEU A 62 -22.77 -15.61 8.48
C LEU A 62 -22.12 -15.43 9.86
N ALA A 63 -22.81 -14.77 10.80
CA ALA A 63 -22.38 -14.59 12.18
C ALA A 63 -22.60 -15.87 13.01
N VAL A 64 -21.84 -16.91 12.65
CA VAL A 64 -21.94 -18.26 13.22
C VAL A 64 -20.60 -18.62 13.88
N PRO A 65 -20.59 -19.18 15.11
CA PRO A 65 -19.36 -19.61 15.74
C PRO A 65 -18.68 -20.74 14.97
N ASP A 66 -17.34 -20.80 15.04
CA ASP A 66 -16.54 -21.90 14.50
C ASP A 66 -15.77 -22.61 15.63
N PRO A 67 -16.35 -23.65 16.23
CA PRO A 67 -15.71 -24.42 17.30
C PRO A 67 -14.40 -25.10 16.88
N ARG A 68 -14.18 -25.33 15.57
CA ARG A 68 -12.91 -25.93 15.09
C ARG A 68 -11.73 -24.99 15.29
N ARG A 69 -12.01 -23.69 15.31
CA ARG A 69 -11.02 -22.61 15.49
C ARG A 69 -11.08 -21.96 16.87
N ALA A 70 -12.02 -22.38 17.73
CA ALA A 70 -12.30 -21.75 19.03
C ALA A 70 -12.61 -20.24 18.93
N VAL A 71 -13.41 -19.87 17.93
CA VAL A 71 -13.84 -18.47 17.71
C VAL A 71 -15.36 -18.35 17.57
N SER A 72 -15.88 -17.17 17.90
CA SER A 72 -17.19 -16.69 17.44
C SER A 72 -17.02 -15.71 16.28
N VAL A 73 -18.10 -15.49 15.53
CA VAL A 73 -18.16 -14.45 14.50
C VAL A 73 -19.38 -13.60 14.81
N ASP A 74 -19.14 -12.31 15.08
CA ASP A 74 -20.19 -11.37 15.45
C ASP A 74 -20.30 -10.25 14.41
N ILE A 75 -21.50 -9.71 14.28
CA ILE A 75 -21.75 -8.55 13.43
C ILE A 75 -21.29 -7.30 14.17
N VAL A 76 -20.59 -6.43 13.45
CA VAL A 76 -20.17 -5.13 13.94
C VAL A 76 -20.55 -4.03 12.95
N THR A 77 -20.85 -2.85 13.48
CA THR A 77 -21.00 -1.63 12.70
C THR A 77 -20.00 -0.61 13.22
N ILE A 78 -19.03 -0.27 12.37
CA ILE A 78 -17.98 0.68 12.71
C ILE A 78 -18.25 1.97 11.95
N GLU A 79 -18.13 3.09 12.64
CA GLU A 79 -17.99 4.43 12.08
C GLU A 79 -16.71 5.03 12.67
N SER A 80 -15.83 5.54 11.82
CA SER A 80 -14.51 6.03 12.17
C SER A 80 -14.31 7.45 11.64
N ASP A 81 -13.73 8.31 12.48
CA ASP A 81 -13.10 9.56 12.05
C ASP A 81 -11.68 9.25 11.55
N LEU A 82 -11.46 9.43 10.25
CA LEU A 82 -10.25 9.08 9.52
C LEU A 82 -9.07 10.01 9.84
N GLU A 83 -9.28 11.13 10.51
CA GLU A 83 -8.22 12.03 10.96
C GLU A 83 -7.70 11.64 12.36
N GLN A 84 -8.50 10.92 13.15
CA GLN A 84 -8.12 10.47 14.48
C GLN A 84 -7.28 9.18 14.45
N PRO A 85 -6.45 8.93 15.49
CA PRO A 85 -5.80 7.64 15.69
C PRO A 85 -6.79 6.48 15.71
N ILE A 86 -6.30 5.29 15.35
CA ILE A 86 -7.10 4.07 15.43
C ILE A 86 -7.56 3.84 16.87
N SER A 87 -8.83 3.44 17.01
CA SER A 87 -9.51 3.27 18.30
C SER A 87 -9.75 1.80 18.68
N SER A 88 -9.76 0.89 17.71
CA SER A 88 -10.05 -0.53 17.91
C SER A 88 -9.49 -1.39 16.77
N THR A 89 -9.49 -2.72 16.94
CA THR A 89 -9.13 -3.65 15.87
C THR A 89 -10.05 -3.49 14.66
N SER A 90 -11.37 -3.45 14.85
CA SER A 90 -12.31 -3.31 13.73
C SER A 90 -12.21 -1.96 13.02
N ASP A 91 -11.85 -0.88 13.72
CA ASP A 91 -11.50 0.42 13.10
C ASP A 91 -10.25 0.29 12.21
N ALA A 92 -9.19 -0.38 12.70
CA ALA A 92 -8.00 -0.64 11.89
C ALA A 92 -8.35 -1.40 10.59
N TYR A 93 -9.16 -2.45 10.71
CA TYR A 93 -9.60 -3.23 9.55
C TYR A 93 -10.46 -2.40 8.60
N LEU A 94 -11.37 -1.54 9.09
CA LEU A 94 -12.15 -0.65 8.23
C LEU A 94 -11.23 0.24 7.38
N ARG A 95 -10.23 0.87 8.00
CA ARG A 95 -9.26 1.73 7.28
C ARG A 95 -8.44 0.98 6.25
N LEU A 96 -8.01 -0.25 6.55
CA LEU A 96 -7.31 -1.09 5.58
C LEU A 96 -8.22 -1.49 4.41
N HIS A 97 -9.50 -1.77 4.66
CA HIS A 97 -10.47 -2.01 3.60
C HIS A 97 -10.68 -0.76 2.73
N LEU A 98 -10.78 0.45 3.30
CA LEU A 98 -10.92 1.68 2.52
C LEU A 98 -9.77 1.86 1.51
N LEU A 99 -8.53 1.56 1.91
CA LEU A 99 -7.37 1.59 1.04
C LEU A 99 -7.48 0.54 -0.08
N SER A 100 -7.83 -0.68 0.28
CA SER A 100 -7.88 -1.82 -0.65
C SER A 100 -9.09 -1.82 -1.59
N HIS A 101 -10.18 -1.16 -1.20
CA HIS A 101 -11.33 -0.84 -2.06
C HIS A 101 -11.10 0.42 -2.92
N LEU A 102 -9.93 1.05 -2.83
CA LEU A 102 -9.57 2.27 -3.54
C LEU A 102 -10.49 3.47 -3.23
N LEU A 103 -11.16 3.45 -2.06
CA LEU A 103 -12.00 4.54 -1.59
C LEU A 103 -11.16 5.71 -1.08
N VAL A 104 -9.98 5.42 -0.56
CA VAL A 104 -8.98 6.41 -0.15
C VAL A 104 -7.62 6.05 -0.73
N ARG A 105 -6.80 7.07 -0.99
CA ARG A 105 -5.43 6.87 -1.47
C ARG A 105 -4.49 6.58 -0.29
N PRO A 106 -3.33 5.96 -0.54
CA PRO A 106 -2.28 5.90 0.47
C PRO A 106 -1.95 7.30 1.01
N ASN A 107 -1.67 7.36 2.31
CA ASN A 107 -1.26 8.56 3.04
C ASN A 107 -2.33 9.66 3.19
N THR A 108 -3.61 9.39 2.88
CA THR A 108 -4.70 10.36 3.03
C THR A 108 -5.59 10.15 4.26
N ILE A 109 -5.34 9.10 5.05
CA ILE A 109 -6.04 8.80 6.31
C ILE A 109 -5.03 8.52 7.42
N SER A 110 -5.41 8.78 8.67
CA SER A 110 -4.59 8.39 9.83
C SER A 110 -4.60 6.87 10.00
N LEU A 111 -3.42 6.30 10.23
CA LEU A 111 -3.23 4.90 10.64
C LEU A 111 -2.42 4.85 11.94
N ASP A 112 -2.42 5.94 12.69
CA ASP A 112 -1.66 6.07 13.93
C ASP A 112 -2.17 5.03 14.94
N GLY A 113 -1.24 4.34 15.61
CA GLY A 113 -1.56 3.29 16.57
C GLY A 113 -1.91 1.92 15.96
N ILE A 114 -1.90 1.75 14.63
CA ILE A 114 -2.35 0.50 13.98
C ILE A 114 -1.72 -0.78 14.57
N PHE A 115 -0.41 -0.78 14.82
CA PHE A 115 0.30 -1.93 15.37
C PHE A 115 -0.11 -2.29 16.80
N GLY A 116 -0.61 -1.32 17.57
CA GLY A 116 -1.12 -1.53 18.92
C GLY A 116 -2.49 -2.21 18.93
N HIS A 117 -3.31 -1.98 17.89
CA HIS A 117 -4.66 -2.51 17.78
C HIS A 117 -4.78 -3.83 17.00
N LEU A 118 -3.82 -4.15 16.13
CA LEU A 118 -3.81 -5.44 15.43
C LEU A 118 -3.11 -6.51 16.27
N PRO A 119 -3.79 -7.59 16.71
CA PRO A 119 -3.12 -8.68 17.42
C PRO A 119 -2.24 -9.51 16.48
N VAL A 120 -1.31 -10.29 17.03
CA VAL A 120 -0.61 -11.32 16.24
C VAL A 120 -1.58 -12.49 16.05
N VAL A 121 -1.85 -12.86 14.80
CA VAL A 121 -2.83 -13.89 14.45
C VAL A 121 -2.15 -15.04 13.72
N ALA A 122 -2.55 -16.27 14.05
CA ALA A 122 -2.26 -17.44 13.22
C ALA A 122 -3.29 -17.48 12.09
N TRP A 123 -2.91 -17.03 10.90
CA TRP A 123 -3.74 -17.05 9.70
C TRP A 123 -3.74 -18.47 9.14
N THR A 124 -4.89 -19.13 9.16
CA THR A 124 -5.02 -20.50 8.63
C THR A 124 -5.85 -20.53 7.36
N ASN A 125 -5.79 -21.63 6.61
CA ASN A 125 -6.69 -21.87 5.48
C ASN A 125 -8.18 -22.03 5.89
N ALA A 126 -8.50 -22.00 7.19
CA ALA A 126 -9.87 -21.99 7.72
C ALA A 126 -10.27 -20.65 8.36
N GLY A 127 -9.40 -19.64 8.35
CA GLY A 127 -9.62 -18.34 8.99
C GLY A 127 -8.67 -18.05 10.16
N PRO A 128 -8.80 -16.88 10.81
CA PRO A 128 -7.90 -16.47 11.88
C PRO A 128 -8.09 -17.29 13.14
N MET A 129 -7.00 -17.47 13.89
CA MET A 129 -6.96 -18.10 15.20
C MET A 129 -5.97 -17.36 16.10
N LEU A 130 -6.18 -17.40 17.42
CA LEU A 130 -5.12 -17.07 18.36
C LEU A 130 -3.96 -18.08 18.19
N PRO A 131 -2.69 -17.64 18.23
CA PRO A 131 -1.55 -18.55 18.15
C PRO A 131 -1.58 -19.65 19.22
N GLY A 132 -1.98 -19.30 20.46
CA GLY A 132 -2.09 -20.27 21.56
C GLY A 132 -3.17 -21.34 21.31
N ASP A 133 -4.32 -20.95 20.76
CA ASP A 133 -5.39 -21.88 20.40
C ASP A 133 -4.98 -22.78 19.23
N PHE A 134 -4.27 -22.23 18.24
CA PHE A 134 -3.72 -23.02 17.13
C PHE A 134 -2.77 -24.11 17.64
N GLU A 135 -1.83 -23.78 18.54
CA GLU A 135 -0.92 -24.79 19.10
C GLU A 135 -1.67 -25.86 19.92
N ARG A 136 -2.59 -25.43 20.80
CA ARG A 136 -3.39 -26.32 21.63
C ARG A 136 -4.23 -27.29 20.80
N MET A 137 -4.74 -26.84 19.65
CA MET A 137 -5.65 -27.60 18.79
C MET A 137 -4.95 -28.24 17.58
N ARG A 138 -3.64 -28.02 17.39
CA ARG A 138 -2.86 -28.44 16.21
C ARG A 138 -3.10 -29.89 15.77
N PRO A 139 -3.11 -30.91 16.64
CA PRO A 139 -3.34 -32.30 16.20
C PRO A 139 -4.74 -32.52 15.58
N ALA A 140 -5.76 -31.81 16.06
CA ALA A 140 -7.12 -31.90 15.51
C ALA A 140 -7.24 -31.12 14.20
N LEU A 141 -6.66 -29.92 14.14
CA LEU A 141 -6.61 -29.08 12.95
C LEU A 141 -5.95 -29.80 11.77
N LEU A 142 -4.78 -30.42 11.98
CA LEU A 142 -4.06 -31.15 10.95
C LEU A 142 -4.86 -32.34 10.39
N ARG A 143 -5.62 -33.05 11.23
CA ARG A 143 -6.53 -34.12 10.77
C ARG A 143 -7.68 -33.60 9.91
N GLN A 144 -8.05 -32.34 10.09
CA GLN A 144 -9.07 -31.65 9.28
C GLN A 144 -8.46 -30.94 8.05
N GLY A 145 -7.15 -31.08 7.81
CA GLY A 145 -6.46 -30.38 6.71
C GLY A 145 -6.25 -28.87 6.96
N ILE A 146 -6.44 -28.41 8.21
CA ILE A 146 -6.25 -27.01 8.58
C ILE A 146 -4.78 -26.79 8.96
N HIS A 147 -4.14 -25.81 8.32
CA HIS A 147 -2.75 -25.44 8.57
C HIS A 147 -2.58 -23.92 8.60
N ALA A 148 -1.55 -23.47 9.31
CA ALA A 148 -1.17 -22.06 9.31
C ALA A 148 -0.52 -21.70 7.98
N VAL A 149 -0.98 -20.60 7.40
CA VAL A 149 -0.47 -19.96 6.19
C VAL A 149 0.49 -18.82 6.55
N SER A 150 0.20 -18.09 7.63
CA SER A 150 1.05 -16.99 8.13
C SER A 150 0.86 -16.77 9.63
N LEU A 151 1.84 -16.14 10.28
CA LEU A 151 1.79 -15.66 11.66
C LEU A 151 2.18 -14.18 11.66
N ASP A 152 1.20 -13.29 11.59
CA ASP A 152 1.43 -11.84 11.44
C ASP A 152 0.22 -11.04 11.95
N LYS A 153 0.40 -9.73 12.11
CA LYS A 153 -0.67 -8.76 12.42
C LYS A 153 -1.51 -8.37 11.20
N PHE A 154 -0.95 -8.48 9.99
CA PHE A 154 -1.62 -8.12 8.75
C PHE A 154 -1.94 -9.37 7.92
N PRO A 155 -3.19 -9.56 7.49
CA PRO A 155 -3.53 -10.65 6.58
C PRO A 155 -3.19 -10.32 5.11
N ARG A 156 -3.41 -11.30 4.24
CA ARG A 156 -3.35 -11.14 2.78
C ARG A 156 -4.55 -10.35 2.28
N LEU A 157 -4.34 -9.51 1.28
CA LEU A 157 -5.40 -8.73 0.63
C LEU A 157 -6.54 -9.61 0.09
N THR A 158 -6.18 -10.69 -0.61
CA THR A 158 -7.13 -11.53 -1.36
C THR A 158 -8.07 -12.33 -0.48
N ASP A 159 -7.80 -12.41 0.82
CA ASP A 159 -8.71 -13.06 1.78
C ASP A 159 -9.91 -12.13 2.13
N TYR A 160 -9.86 -10.85 1.73
CA TYR A 160 -10.88 -9.84 2.04
C TYR A 160 -11.42 -9.14 0.78
N VAL A 161 -10.53 -8.79 -0.15
CA VAL A 161 -10.84 -8.00 -1.35
C VAL A 161 -10.14 -8.61 -2.57
N LEU A 162 -10.89 -8.80 -3.64
CA LEU A 162 -10.34 -9.11 -4.98
C LEU A 162 -10.45 -7.84 -5.83
N PRO A 163 -9.35 -7.06 -6.00
CA PRO A 163 -9.41 -5.81 -6.73
C PRO A 163 -9.74 -6.02 -8.21
N GLU A 164 -10.58 -5.15 -8.76
CA GLU A 164 -11.02 -5.26 -10.15
C GLU A 164 -9.86 -4.99 -11.13
N ARG A 165 -9.74 -5.83 -12.17
CA ARG A 165 -8.71 -5.69 -13.22
C ARG A 165 -7.26 -5.62 -12.69
N VAL A 166 -7.00 -6.31 -11.58
CA VAL A 166 -5.66 -6.48 -11.01
C VAL A 166 -5.26 -7.96 -11.09
N ARG A 167 -3.99 -8.23 -11.36
CA ARG A 167 -3.41 -9.58 -11.28
C ARG A 167 -2.40 -9.66 -10.14
N ILE A 168 -2.44 -10.74 -9.39
CA ILE A 168 -1.50 -11.02 -8.29
C ILE A 168 -0.98 -12.45 -8.48
N GLY A 169 0.31 -12.60 -8.75
CA GLY A 169 0.96 -13.90 -8.99
C GLY A 169 1.13 -14.73 -7.72
N ASP A 170 1.55 -14.08 -6.62
CA ASP A 170 1.57 -14.68 -5.28
C ASP A 170 0.83 -13.77 -4.29
N ALA A 171 -0.33 -14.24 -3.84
CA ALA A 171 -1.18 -13.51 -2.90
C ALA A 171 -0.56 -13.35 -1.49
N SER A 172 0.44 -14.14 -1.13
CA SER A 172 1.11 -14.03 0.17
C SER A 172 1.91 -12.73 0.33
N ARG A 173 2.22 -12.06 -0.79
CA ARG A 173 3.07 -10.85 -0.84
C ARG A 173 2.31 -9.54 -0.94
N VAL A 174 0.98 -9.57 -0.82
CA VAL A 174 0.13 -8.37 -0.84
C VAL A 174 -0.70 -8.32 0.43
N ARG A 175 -0.41 -7.35 1.30
CA ARG A 175 -1.14 -7.18 2.57
C ARG A 175 -2.48 -6.50 2.34
N LEU A 176 -3.47 -6.82 3.19
CA LEU A 176 -4.67 -5.99 3.33
C LEU A 176 -4.24 -4.55 3.68
N GLY A 177 -4.85 -3.57 3.02
CA GLY A 177 -4.43 -2.17 3.05
C GLY A 177 -3.50 -1.76 1.91
N ALA A 178 -3.06 -2.68 1.05
CA ALA A 178 -2.44 -2.33 -0.22
C ALA A 178 -3.49 -1.69 -1.15
N HIS A 179 -3.09 -0.64 -1.87
CA HIS A 179 -3.90 0.08 -2.86
C HIS A 179 -3.40 -0.27 -4.27
N LEU A 180 -4.13 -1.11 -5.00
CA LEU A 180 -3.75 -1.56 -6.33
C LEU A 180 -4.73 -1.04 -7.37
N ALA A 181 -4.33 -0.02 -8.12
CA ALA A 181 -5.18 0.56 -9.17
C ALA A 181 -5.40 -0.43 -10.33
N PRO A 182 -6.55 -0.35 -11.03
CA PRO A 182 -6.84 -1.18 -12.20
C PRO A 182 -5.72 -1.15 -13.24
N GLY A 183 -5.36 -2.31 -13.79
CA GLY A 183 -4.23 -2.48 -14.70
C GLY A 183 -2.94 -2.93 -14.00
N THR A 184 -2.86 -2.82 -12.68
CA THR A 184 -1.72 -3.30 -11.91
C THR A 184 -1.55 -4.82 -12.03
N THR A 185 -0.31 -5.25 -12.26
CA THR A 185 0.11 -6.65 -12.15
C THR A 185 1.19 -6.75 -11.10
N VAL A 186 0.92 -7.45 -10.00
CA VAL A 186 1.93 -7.86 -9.02
C VAL A 186 2.40 -9.26 -9.38
N MET A 187 3.64 -9.40 -9.84
CA MET A 187 4.24 -10.70 -10.15
C MET A 187 4.74 -11.40 -8.87
N HIS A 188 5.21 -12.64 -8.98
CA HIS A 188 5.60 -13.49 -7.85
C HIS A 188 6.66 -12.88 -6.92
N GLU A 189 7.57 -12.06 -7.44
CA GLU A 189 8.58 -11.36 -6.62
C GLU A 189 8.10 -9.98 -6.13
N GLY A 190 6.98 -9.51 -6.68
CA GLY A 190 6.30 -8.31 -6.26
C GLY A 190 5.87 -8.39 -4.81
N PHE A 191 6.02 -7.30 -4.07
CA PHE A 191 5.49 -7.17 -2.72
C PHE A 191 4.88 -5.78 -2.54
N VAL A 192 3.70 -5.70 -1.95
CA VAL A 192 3.04 -4.43 -1.63
C VAL A 192 2.56 -4.44 -0.20
N ASN A 193 3.07 -3.50 0.59
CA ASN A 193 2.70 -3.34 1.99
C ASN A 193 1.37 -2.58 2.13
N TYR A 194 0.86 -2.46 3.37
CA TYR A 194 -0.30 -1.62 3.65
C TYR A 194 0.03 -0.13 3.47
N ASN A 195 -1.00 0.68 3.19
CA ASN A 195 -0.87 2.12 2.97
C ASN A 195 0.20 2.44 1.90
N ALA A 196 0.23 1.62 0.86
CA ALA A 196 1.19 1.68 -0.23
C ALA A 196 0.58 1.06 -1.49
N GLY A 197 1.19 1.30 -2.64
CA GLY A 197 0.83 0.65 -3.89
C GLY A 197 0.85 1.58 -5.08
N THR A 198 -0.07 1.36 -6.01
CA THR A 198 -0.07 1.95 -7.36
C THR A 198 -1.28 2.87 -7.55
N LEU A 199 -1.09 3.98 -8.24
CA LEU A 199 -2.15 4.93 -8.61
C LEU A 199 -2.65 4.76 -10.05
N GLY A 200 -2.04 3.85 -10.81
CA GLY A 200 -2.42 3.52 -12.18
C GLY A 200 -1.95 2.12 -12.58
N SER A 201 -1.79 1.91 -13.89
CA SER A 201 -1.27 0.67 -14.44
C SER A 201 0.23 0.55 -14.16
N SER A 202 0.65 -0.55 -13.55
CA SER A 202 2.06 -0.81 -13.21
C SER A 202 2.38 -2.30 -13.25
N MET A 203 3.58 -2.64 -13.72
CA MET A 203 4.19 -3.94 -13.47
C MET A 203 4.99 -3.90 -12.16
N VAL A 204 4.62 -4.73 -11.18
CA VAL A 204 5.25 -4.78 -9.86
C VAL A 204 5.90 -6.14 -9.64
N GLU A 205 7.21 -6.19 -9.80
CA GLU A 205 8.05 -7.37 -9.60
C GLU A 205 9.10 -7.16 -8.49
N GLY A 206 9.12 -5.96 -7.89
CA GLY A 206 9.93 -5.62 -6.72
C GLY A 206 9.09 -5.27 -5.48
N ARG A 207 9.74 -4.69 -4.47
CA ARG A 207 9.15 -4.42 -3.15
C ARG A 207 8.74 -2.96 -3.00
N ILE A 208 7.43 -2.74 -2.86
CA ILE A 208 6.81 -1.46 -2.50
C ILE A 208 6.61 -1.44 -0.98
N SER A 209 7.48 -0.69 -0.29
CA SER A 209 7.44 -0.55 1.17
C SER A 209 6.22 0.25 1.65
N GLN A 210 5.92 0.18 2.95
CA GLN A 210 4.84 0.93 3.58
C GLN A 210 4.99 2.44 3.31
N GLY A 211 3.88 3.09 2.91
CA GLY A 211 3.84 4.53 2.63
C GLY A 211 4.27 4.92 1.22
N VAL A 212 4.85 3.99 0.46
CA VAL A 212 5.33 4.23 -0.91
C VAL A 212 4.17 4.25 -1.90
N VAL A 213 4.18 5.24 -2.78
CA VAL A 213 3.20 5.40 -3.86
C VAL A 213 3.92 5.35 -5.21
N VAL A 214 3.38 4.58 -6.14
CA VAL A 214 3.87 4.41 -7.51
C VAL A 214 2.86 5.02 -8.49
N GLY A 215 3.32 5.96 -9.32
CA GLY A 215 2.52 6.62 -10.35
C GLY A 215 2.16 5.72 -11.52
N ASP A 216 1.28 6.23 -12.39
CA ASP A 216 0.79 5.50 -13.56
C ASP A 216 1.91 5.21 -14.58
N GLY A 217 1.85 4.03 -15.19
CA GLY A 217 2.82 3.57 -16.19
C GLY A 217 4.22 3.26 -15.65
N SER A 218 4.42 3.29 -14.33
CA SER A 218 5.71 2.99 -13.72
C SER A 218 5.88 1.51 -13.42
N ASP A 219 7.06 0.98 -13.75
CA ASP A 219 7.40 -0.43 -13.61
C ASP A 219 8.50 -0.65 -12.56
N ILE A 220 8.25 -1.58 -11.65
CA ILE A 220 9.15 -1.96 -10.57
C ILE A 220 9.74 -3.34 -10.91
N GLY A 221 10.94 -3.36 -11.49
CA GLY A 221 11.57 -4.57 -11.99
C GLY A 221 11.86 -5.62 -10.92
N GLY A 222 12.08 -6.86 -11.38
CA GLY A 222 12.24 -8.05 -10.53
C GLY A 222 13.24 -7.85 -9.39
N GLY A 223 12.79 -8.01 -8.14
CA GLY A 223 13.65 -7.91 -6.95
C GLY A 223 14.07 -6.50 -6.57
N ALA A 224 13.63 -5.45 -7.29
CA ALA A 224 13.92 -4.06 -6.97
C ALA A 224 13.43 -3.67 -5.56
N SER A 225 14.10 -2.71 -4.94
CA SER A 225 13.84 -2.26 -3.58
C SER A 225 13.43 -0.79 -3.52
N ILE A 226 12.23 -0.48 -3.03
CA ILE A 226 11.88 0.90 -2.69
C ILE A 226 11.93 1.04 -1.18
N MET A 227 12.83 1.89 -0.67
CA MET A 227 13.05 2.05 0.77
C MET A 227 11.78 2.58 1.45
N GLY A 228 11.35 1.92 2.51
CA GLY A 228 10.32 2.46 3.41
C GLY A 228 10.94 3.38 4.47
N THR A 229 10.11 4.18 5.13
CA THR A 229 10.51 5.00 6.29
C THR A 229 11.15 4.17 7.41
N LEU A 230 10.78 2.89 7.53
CA LEU A 230 11.31 1.95 8.52
C LEU A 230 12.67 1.33 8.17
N SER A 231 13.17 1.51 6.94
CA SER A 231 14.34 0.77 6.42
C SER A 231 15.67 1.54 6.44
N GLY A 232 15.70 2.78 6.94
CA GLY A 232 16.96 3.51 7.09
C GLY A 232 16.85 5.03 7.10
N GLY A 233 16.72 5.60 8.30
CA GLY A 233 17.17 6.97 8.63
C GLY A 233 16.41 8.17 8.06
N GLY A 234 15.37 7.98 7.25
CA GLY A 234 14.59 9.07 6.64
C GLY A 234 13.12 9.08 7.10
N SER A 235 12.60 10.26 7.47
CA SER A 235 11.17 10.50 7.67
C SER A 235 10.41 10.77 6.36
N GLN A 236 11.15 10.98 5.26
CA GLN A 236 10.56 11.30 3.95
C GLN A 236 9.89 10.07 3.34
N ARG A 237 8.65 10.26 2.89
CA ARG A 237 7.87 9.24 2.19
C ARG A 237 8.33 9.21 0.73
N ILE A 238 8.85 8.06 0.29
CA ILE A 238 9.31 7.88 -1.09
C ILE A 238 8.10 7.75 -2.02
N THR A 239 8.14 8.50 -3.11
CA THR A 239 7.20 8.39 -4.23
C THR A 239 7.96 8.03 -5.50
N ILE A 240 7.37 7.18 -6.32
CA ILE A 240 7.81 6.92 -7.69
C ILE A 240 6.80 7.63 -8.60
N GLY A 241 7.28 8.54 -9.44
CA GLY A 241 6.48 9.28 -10.41
C GLY A 241 5.84 8.40 -11.47
N GLU A 242 5.34 9.01 -12.53
CA GLU A 242 4.75 8.34 -13.68
C GLU A 242 5.80 7.88 -14.69
N ARG A 243 5.54 6.79 -15.43
CA ARG A 243 6.40 6.27 -16.51
C ARG A 243 7.87 6.06 -16.11
N ALA A 244 8.10 5.83 -14.82
CA ALA A 244 9.41 5.56 -14.27
C ALA A 244 9.73 4.06 -14.36
N LEU A 245 11.02 3.72 -14.35
CA LEU A 245 11.48 2.33 -14.38
C LEU A 245 12.54 2.09 -13.33
N LEU A 246 12.27 1.17 -12.41
CA LEU A 246 13.30 0.60 -11.56
C LEU A 246 13.78 -0.71 -12.20
N GLY A 247 15.04 -0.76 -12.63
CA GLY A 247 15.62 -1.98 -13.19
C GLY A 247 15.62 -3.13 -12.19
N ALA A 248 15.70 -4.37 -12.69
CA ALA A 248 15.76 -5.55 -11.83
C ALA A 248 16.90 -5.46 -10.80
N ASN A 249 16.65 -5.88 -9.57
CA ASN A 249 17.57 -5.82 -8.43
C ASN A 249 18.15 -4.42 -8.14
N SER A 250 17.55 -3.36 -8.67
CA SER A 250 17.91 -1.98 -8.29
C SER A 250 17.37 -1.64 -6.89
N GLY A 251 17.75 -0.48 -6.36
CA GLY A 251 17.14 0.05 -5.16
C GLY A 251 17.15 1.56 -5.12
N ILE A 252 16.10 2.15 -4.53
CA ILE A 252 15.95 3.59 -4.41
C ILE A 252 15.62 3.99 -2.96
N GLY A 253 16.38 4.95 -2.45
CA GLY A 253 16.24 5.57 -1.13
C GLY A 253 15.91 7.06 -1.18
N ILE A 254 15.44 7.56 -2.33
CA ILE A 254 14.94 8.92 -2.59
C ILE A 254 13.65 8.81 -3.42
N SER A 255 12.86 9.89 -3.52
CA SER A 255 11.77 9.91 -4.50
C SER A 255 12.31 9.96 -5.92
N LEU A 256 11.63 9.27 -6.83
CA LEU A 256 11.94 9.25 -8.25
C LEU A 256 10.88 10.06 -8.98
N GLY A 257 11.28 11.07 -9.76
CA GLY A 257 10.35 11.85 -10.56
C GLY A 257 9.84 11.08 -11.78
N ASP A 258 8.94 11.72 -12.53
CA ASP A 258 8.38 11.15 -13.75
C ASP A 258 9.47 10.81 -14.78
N ASP A 259 9.20 9.85 -15.64
CA ASP A 259 10.05 9.46 -16.78
C ASP A 259 11.50 9.14 -16.39
N SER A 260 11.75 8.75 -15.14
CA SER A 260 13.10 8.49 -14.63
C SER A 260 13.41 6.99 -14.56
N VAL A 261 14.69 6.63 -14.68
CA VAL A 261 15.15 5.24 -14.78
C VAL A 261 16.29 5.00 -13.82
N VAL A 262 16.23 3.88 -13.10
CA VAL A 262 17.36 3.34 -12.32
C VAL A 262 17.84 2.08 -13.01
N GLU A 263 19.12 2.03 -13.36
CA GLU A 263 19.76 0.84 -13.93
C GLU A 263 19.56 -0.40 -13.04
N ALA A 264 19.46 -1.57 -13.66
CA ALA A 264 19.44 -2.85 -12.96
C ALA A 264 20.66 -3.03 -12.05
N GLY A 265 20.45 -3.53 -10.84
CA GLY A 265 21.51 -3.77 -9.85
C GLY A 265 22.06 -2.51 -9.16
N LEU A 266 21.64 -1.30 -9.56
CA LEU A 266 22.06 -0.07 -8.89
C LEU A 266 21.18 0.23 -7.69
N TYR A 267 21.78 0.29 -6.50
CA TYR A 267 21.14 0.84 -5.31
C TYR A 267 21.59 2.29 -5.07
N ILE A 268 20.63 3.21 -4.97
CA ILE A 268 20.85 4.63 -4.68
C ILE A 268 20.27 4.94 -3.31
N THR A 269 21.12 5.29 -2.36
CA THR A 269 20.70 5.85 -1.06
C THR A 269 20.73 7.37 -1.10
N ALA A 270 20.00 8.05 -0.21
CA ALA A 270 19.98 9.51 -0.12
C ALA A 270 21.39 10.15 -0.04
N GLY A 271 22.34 9.48 0.62
CA GLY A 271 23.72 9.93 0.76
C GLY A 271 24.68 9.51 -0.36
N THR A 272 24.21 8.76 -1.36
CA THR A 272 25.03 8.34 -2.50
C THR A 272 25.52 9.58 -3.23
N LYS A 273 26.84 9.72 -3.41
CA LYS A 273 27.42 10.78 -4.25
C LYS A 273 27.29 10.36 -5.71
N ILE A 274 26.70 11.23 -6.51
CA ILE A 274 26.37 10.97 -7.91
C ILE A 274 27.05 12.04 -8.76
N THR A 275 27.82 11.59 -9.74
CA THR A 275 28.40 12.45 -10.76
C THR A 275 27.34 12.85 -11.77
N VAL A 276 27.15 14.14 -11.98
CA VAL A 276 26.21 14.65 -12.98
C VAL A 276 26.93 14.70 -14.34
N ILE A 277 26.38 14.00 -15.32
CA ILE A 277 26.86 14.04 -16.71
C ILE A 277 25.88 14.87 -17.52
N ASP A 278 26.30 16.07 -17.89
CA ASP A 278 25.56 16.95 -18.79
C ASP A 278 26.18 16.86 -20.20
N PRO A 279 25.43 16.44 -21.24
CA PRO A 279 25.93 16.29 -22.60
C PRO A 279 26.59 17.56 -23.20
N GLY A 280 26.33 18.75 -22.65
CA GLY A 280 26.91 20.01 -23.09
C GLY A 280 28.05 20.55 -22.22
N SER A 281 28.33 19.94 -21.07
CA SER A 281 29.31 20.44 -20.10
C SER A 281 30.57 19.58 -20.06
N THR A 282 31.71 20.23 -19.94
CA THR A 282 32.99 19.57 -19.61
C THR A 282 33.25 19.55 -18.11
N GLU A 283 32.44 20.25 -17.32
CA GLU A 283 32.57 20.28 -15.87
C GLU A 283 31.97 19.02 -15.25
N THR A 284 32.79 18.32 -14.47
CA THR A 284 32.33 17.20 -13.66
C THR A 284 31.91 17.72 -12.29
N ARG A 285 30.60 17.71 -12.02
CA ARG A 285 30.07 18.00 -10.68
C ARG A 285 29.51 16.76 -10.03
N SER A 286 29.51 16.73 -8.70
CA SER A 286 28.91 15.64 -7.93
C SER A 286 28.01 16.18 -6.84
N VAL A 287 26.82 15.61 -6.72
CA VAL A 287 25.80 15.96 -5.73
C VAL A 287 25.43 14.73 -4.91
N LYS A 288 24.78 14.89 -3.75
CA LYS A 288 24.14 13.77 -3.08
C LYS A 288 22.82 13.44 -3.77
N ALA A 289 22.46 12.16 -3.80
CA ALA A 289 21.22 11.70 -4.44
C ALA A 289 19.96 12.40 -3.92
N VAL A 290 19.93 12.76 -2.63
CA VAL A 290 18.79 13.51 -2.03
C VAL A 290 18.51 14.84 -2.73
N GLU A 291 19.53 15.49 -3.29
CA GLU A 291 19.39 16.76 -4.03
C GLU A 291 18.68 16.56 -5.39
N LEU A 292 18.61 15.31 -5.87
CA LEU A 292 17.92 14.92 -7.11
C LEU A 292 16.53 14.32 -6.85
N SER A 293 16.10 14.26 -5.58
CA SER A 293 14.86 13.59 -5.19
C SER A 293 13.64 14.24 -5.86
N GLY A 294 12.86 13.43 -6.58
CA GLY A 294 11.65 13.86 -7.28
C GLY A 294 11.88 14.61 -8.60
N MET A 295 13.12 14.86 -9.00
CA MET A 295 13.40 15.45 -10.30
C MET A 295 13.03 14.48 -11.43
N PRO A 296 12.33 14.94 -12.49
CA PRO A 296 11.90 14.08 -13.58
C PRO A 296 13.01 13.87 -14.62
N ALA A 297 12.77 12.91 -15.51
CA ALA A 297 13.58 12.60 -16.68
C ALA A 297 15.06 12.31 -16.39
N LEU A 298 15.37 11.67 -15.25
CA LEU A 298 16.73 11.30 -14.88
C LEU A 298 17.02 9.82 -15.19
N LEU A 299 18.20 9.54 -15.73
CA LEU A 299 18.78 8.20 -15.82
C LEU A 299 19.90 8.06 -14.80
N PHE A 300 19.73 7.16 -13.85
CA PHE A 300 20.77 6.78 -12.91
C PHE A 300 21.43 5.47 -13.35
N ARG A 301 22.77 5.48 -13.43
CA ARG A 301 23.56 4.30 -13.79
C ARG A 301 24.86 4.21 -13.01
N ARG A 302 25.48 3.05 -13.00
CA ARG A 302 26.86 2.85 -12.58
C ARG A 302 27.74 2.72 -13.82
N ASN A 303 28.74 3.58 -13.93
CA ASN A 303 29.75 3.45 -14.96
C ASN A 303 30.51 2.13 -14.75
N SER A 304 30.44 1.24 -15.74
CA SER A 304 31.00 -0.12 -15.64
C SER A 304 32.54 -0.15 -15.69
N VAL A 305 33.18 0.94 -16.11
CA VAL A 305 34.65 1.05 -16.16
C VAL A 305 35.19 1.70 -14.89
N SER A 306 34.63 2.84 -14.47
CA SER A 306 35.11 3.58 -13.29
C SER A 306 34.49 3.13 -11.97
N GLY A 307 33.34 2.44 -12.02
CA GLY A 307 32.53 2.10 -10.85
C GLY A 307 31.74 3.26 -10.26
N GLY A 308 31.92 4.49 -10.78
CA GLY A 308 31.23 5.69 -10.34
C GLY A 308 29.72 5.65 -10.61
N VAL A 309 28.92 6.22 -9.71
CA VAL A 309 27.47 6.39 -9.92
C VAL A 309 27.25 7.71 -10.66
N GLU A 310 26.53 7.64 -11.76
CA GLU A 310 26.27 8.76 -12.67
C GLU A 310 24.77 9.04 -12.77
N VAL A 311 24.42 10.30 -12.97
CA VAL A 311 23.09 10.71 -13.41
C VAL A 311 23.18 11.49 -14.71
N LEU A 312 22.26 11.21 -15.63
CA LEU A 312 22.17 11.85 -16.93
C LEU A 312 20.73 12.28 -17.19
N PRO A 313 20.49 13.37 -17.93
CA PRO A 313 19.16 13.68 -18.42
C PRO A 313 18.76 12.64 -19.48
N ARG A 314 17.50 12.20 -19.48
CA ARG A 314 16.93 11.38 -20.55
C ARG A 314 16.49 12.27 -21.71
N SER A 315 16.89 11.92 -22.93
CA SER A 315 16.48 12.62 -24.15
C SER A 315 14.97 12.51 -24.36
N GLY A 316 14.28 13.64 -24.54
CA GLY A 316 12.84 13.72 -24.83
C GLY A 316 12.11 14.86 -24.12
N SER A 317 12.63 15.31 -22.97
CA SER A 317 12.16 16.49 -22.24
C SER A 317 13.39 17.28 -21.78
N GLY A 318 13.53 18.52 -22.25
CA GLY A 318 14.70 19.38 -22.01
C GLY A 318 14.83 19.85 -20.57
N VAL A 319 15.20 18.94 -19.66
CA VAL A 319 15.63 19.29 -18.31
C VAL A 319 17.12 19.61 -18.37
N THR A 320 17.44 20.90 -18.30
CA THR A 320 18.81 21.33 -18.03
C THR A 320 19.09 21.10 -16.55
N LEU A 321 19.86 20.06 -16.22
CA LEU A 321 20.18 19.67 -14.84
C LEU A 321 20.85 20.80 -14.04
N ASN A 322 21.56 21.72 -14.70
CA ASN A 322 22.20 22.85 -14.03
C ASN A 322 21.19 23.83 -13.43
N ASP A 323 20.14 24.19 -14.17
CA ASP A 323 19.17 25.19 -13.71
C ASP A 323 18.30 24.64 -12.56
N ALA A 324 18.00 23.34 -12.57
CA ALA A 324 17.15 22.69 -11.56
C ALA A 324 17.85 22.46 -10.20
N LEU A 325 19.18 22.44 -10.16
CA LEU A 325 19.97 22.20 -8.95
C LEU A 325 20.44 23.48 -8.24
N HIS A 326 20.08 24.65 -8.78
CA HIS A 326 20.48 25.96 -8.27
C HIS A 326 19.30 26.88 -7.91
N VAL A 327 18.11 26.30 -7.68
CA VAL A 327 16.92 27.01 -7.15
C VAL A 327 16.87 26.91 -5.63
#